data_AF-A0A5C6AVL6-F1
#
_entry.id   AF-A0A5C6AVL6-F1
#
_cell.length_a   1.000
_cell.length_b   1.000
_cell.length_c   1.000
_cell.angle_alpha   90.00
_cell.angle_beta   90.00
_cell.angle_gamma   90.00
#
_symmetry.space_group_name_H-M   'P 1'
#
loop_
_entity.id
_entity.type
_entity.pdbx_description
1 polymer ?
#
loop_
_entity_poly.entity_id
_entity_poly.type
_entity_poly.pdbx_seq_one_letter_code
_entity_poly.pdbx_strand_id
1 'polypeptide(L)'
;MVRTLFCFFALGISLQMIHFDESIGAADLTVEEAQRMAAPLVEQHRVVGLSVGIIDGSRRFSFHLGEARPGEGPPNDQTIYEIASISKVFTGVLLGIEADQNPLTLLDEAGHDDSGVAVPDYQGQTINWLQLATHRSGLPRLPTNFGNAGADNPYANYDSSKAIEFLQNYRLPRRPGTQYEYSNFAFAWLGHLLTLQDGASSYERLLQKRITRTLQMDDTVVNLSDRQKRRMAIPHSSFGTRASTWEFADMPGAGGIRSTTADMMKFMAAVLEPTQISADRDLVEGIEMAWKEHQASSREHFAMGLGWQIARDGETRWHNGQTGGFHSVMFVNRKHQVGVVALTNTAEARQVESMAENIVRRLAGGGDLADLEPEHDSKPREITVDLATMQRLVGRYELSPTFVLDVHVVEDRLMVGITNQPTLQVYAKRKDRWFYKVVEAELDFDLPAVGPAKSLELIQNGIRQTAMRTQPALFTKDEIGSAF
;
A
#
# COMPACT_ATOMS: atom_id res chain seq x y z
N MET A 1 -81.49 43.76 31.82
CA MET A 1 -81.17 45.16 31.48
C MET A 1 -80.35 45.12 30.20
N VAL A 2 -80.69 46.01 29.28
CA VAL A 2 -80.37 46.01 27.84
C VAL A 2 -78.88 46.27 27.53
N ARG A 3 -78.44 45.89 26.30
CA ARG A 3 -77.26 46.32 25.50
C ARG A 3 -75.92 45.60 25.80
N THR A 4 -75.06 45.23 24.84
CA THR A 4 -74.94 45.44 23.38
C THR A 4 -73.97 44.40 22.81
N LEU A 5 -74.25 43.99 21.57
CA LEU A 5 -73.48 43.18 20.64
C LEU A 5 -72.15 43.85 20.21
N PHE A 6 -71.05 43.11 20.08
CA PHE A 6 -70.08 43.34 19.01
C PHE A 6 -69.39 42.02 18.65
N CYS A 7 -69.58 41.62 17.39
CA CYS A 7 -68.95 40.47 16.75
C CYS A 7 -67.48 40.75 16.43
N PHE A 8 -66.62 39.75 16.58
CA PHE A 8 -65.49 39.51 15.67
C PHE A 8 -65.33 38.01 15.46
N PHE A 9 -65.38 37.60 14.18
CA PHE A 9 -65.06 36.26 13.71
C PHE A 9 -63.57 35.98 13.91
N ALA A 10 -63.23 34.85 14.52
CA ALA A 10 -61.89 34.26 14.43
C ALA A 10 -62.03 32.88 13.77
N LEU A 11 -61.57 32.76 12.53
CA LEU A 11 -61.33 31.48 11.87
C LEU A 11 -60.16 30.78 12.57
N GLY A 12 -60.44 29.67 13.26
CA GLY A 12 -59.42 28.72 13.69
C GLY A 12 -59.12 27.74 12.54
N ILE A 13 -58.00 27.94 11.84
CA ILE A 13 -57.46 26.97 10.88
C ILE A 13 -56.71 25.90 11.68
N SER A 14 -57.13 24.65 11.54
CA SER A 14 -56.45 23.47 12.06
C SER A 14 -55.11 23.28 11.34
N LEU A 15 -54.01 23.47 12.06
CA LEU A 15 -52.67 23.15 11.57
C LEU A 15 -52.47 21.62 11.67
N GLN A 16 -52.51 20.91 10.55
CA GLN A 16 -51.99 19.55 10.47
C GLN A 16 -50.48 19.61 10.68
N MET A 17 -49.97 18.98 11.74
CA MET A 17 -48.54 18.75 11.90
C MET A 17 -48.09 17.76 10.82
N ILE A 18 -47.36 18.27 9.83
CA ILE A 18 -46.52 17.46 8.96
C ILE A 18 -45.35 17.00 9.84
N HIS A 19 -45.35 15.73 10.24
CA HIS A 19 -44.14 15.09 10.74
C HIS A 19 -43.18 14.96 9.56
N PHE A 20 -42.16 15.83 9.52
CA PHE A 20 -40.93 15.52 8.81
C PHE A 20 -40.19 14.48 9.65
N ASP A 21 -40.22 13.24 9.19
CA ASP A 21 -39.26 12.23 9.59
C ASP A 21 -37.93 12.60 8.91
N GLU A 22 -37.12 13.43 9.56
CA GLU A 22 -35.71 13.57 9.19
C GLU A 22 -34.99 12.30 9.63
N SER A 23 -35.14 11.24 8.84
CA SER A 23 -34.11 10.21 8.78
C SER A 23 -32.81 10.92 8.42
N ILE A 24 -31.83 10.87 9.31
CA ILE A 24 -30.45 11.27 9.03
C ILE A 24 -29.97 10.32 7.91
N GLY A 25 -30.13 10.74 6.67
CA GLY A 25 -29.73 9.98 5.49
C GLY A 25 -28.20 9.89 5.42
N ALA A 26 -27.71 8.73 5.00
CA ALA A 26 -26.32 8.52 4.63
C ALA A 26 -25.82 9.69 3.77
N ALA A 27 -24.66 10.23 4.10
CA ALA A 27 -24.12 11.40 3.41
C ALA A 27 -23.81 11.07 1.95
N ASP A 28 -24.65 11.56 1.02
CA ASP A 28 -24.41 11.48 -0.42
C ASP A 28 -23.12 12.24 -0.78
N LEU A 29 -21.97 11.56 -0.78
CA LEU A 29 -20.72 12.18 -1.24
C LEU A 29 -20.81 12.39 -2.75
N THR A 30 -20.81 13.65 -3.21
CA THR A 30 -20.84 13.93 -4.65
C THR A 30 -19.45 13.75 -5.30
N VAL A 31 -19.41 13.64 -6.63
CA VAL A 31 -18.14 13.60 -7.37
C VAL A 31 -17.29 14.84 -7.06
N GLU A 32 -17.93 16.02 -7.01
CA GLU A 32 -17.29 17.30 -6.75
C GLU A 32 -16.74 17.40 -5.32
N GLU A 33 -17.39 16.74 -4.36
CA GLU A 33 -16.87 16.65 -2.99
C GLU A 33 -15.65 15.75 -2.90
N ALA A 34 -15.70 14.57 -3.52
CA ALA A 34 -14.57 13.67 -3.56
C ALA A 34 -13.37 14.30 -4.30
N GLN A 35 -13.63 15.00 -5.42
CA GLN A 35 -12.62 15.78 -6.13
C GLN A 35 -12.01 16.87 -5.25
N ARG A 36 -12.81 17.61 -4.47
CA ARG A 36 -12.30 18.63 -3.54
C ARG A 36 -11.39 18.05 -2.45
N MET A 37 -11.64 16.82 -2.02
CA MET A 37 -10.75 16.13 -1.07
C MET A 37 -9.41 15.74 -1.70
N ALA A 38 -9.39 15.47 -3.01
CA ALA A 38 -8.20 15.03 -3.75
C ALA A 38 -7.41 16.18 -4.41
N ALA A 39 -8.06 17.28 -4.79
CA ALA A 39 -7.47 18.41 -5.51
C ALA A 39 -6.18 18.97 -4.85
N PRO A 40 -6.10 19.14 -3.52
CA PRO A 40 -4.89 19.63 -2.87
C PRO A 40 -3.66 18.77 -3.13
N LEU A 41 -3.82 17.46 -3.40
CA LEU A 41 -2.69 16.57 -3.67
C LEU A 41 -2.01 16.93 -5.00
N VAL A 42 -2.78 17.32 -6.01
CA VAL A 42 -2.25 17.74 -7.32
C VAL A 42 -1.81 19.20 -7.28
N GLU A 43 -2.63 20.09 -6.72
CA GLU A 43 -2.35 21.53 -6.65
C GLU A 43 -1.09 21.86 -5.84
N GLN A 44 -0.77 21.06 -4.83
CA GLN A 44 0.44 21.20 -4.02
C GLN A 44 1.59 20.30 -4.49
N HIS A 45 1.48 19.73 -5.70
CA HIS A 45 2.49 18.85 -6.29
C HIS A 45 2.90 17.68 -5.39
N ARG A 46 1.96 17.16 -4.58
CA ARG A 46 2.18 15.93 -3.80
C ARG A 46 2.06 14.68 -4.68
N VAL A 47 1.28 14.77 -5.75
CA VAL A 47 1.18 13.77 -6.82
C VAL A 47 1.12 14.46 -8.17
N VAL A 48 1.65 13.80 -9.20
CA VAL A 48 1.61 14.30 -10.58
C VAL A 48 0.25 14.02 -11.22
N GLY A 49 -0.24 12.79 -11.13
CA GLY A 49 -1.53 12.36 -11.64
C GLY A 49 -2.20 11.38 -10.69
N LEU A 50 -3.53 11.46 -10.60
CA LEU A 50 -4.32 10.66 -9.68
C LEU A 50 -5.62 10.24 -10.36
N SER A 51 -5.96 8.96 -10.25
CA SER A 51 -7.27 8.42 -10.59
C SER A 51 -7.91 7.81 -9.35
N VAL A 52 -9.19 8.08 -9.12
CA VAL A 52 -9.95 7.54 -8.00
C VAL A 52 -11.23 6.92 -8.54
N GLY A 53 -11.51 5.67 -8.15
CA GLY A 53 -12.77 4.97 -8.42
C GLY A 53 -13.52 4.71 -7.11
N ILE A 54 -14.83 4.96 -7.11
CA ILE A 54 -15.69 4.89 -5.92
C ILE A 54 -16.92 4.06 -6.23
N ILE A 55 -17.26 3.16 -5.31
CA ILE A 55 -18.55 2.46 -5.22
C ILE A 55 -19.20 2.85 -3.90
N ASP A 56 -20.46 3.29 -3.98
CA ASP A 56 -21.31 3.66 -2.84
C ASP A 56 -22.71 3.10 -3.07
N GLY A 57 -22.96 1.91 -2.53
CA GLY A 57 -24.12 1.10 -2.88
C GLY A 57 -24.22 0.89 -4.39
N SER A 58 -25.31 1.34 -5.00
CA SER A 58 -25.51 1.27 -6.45
C SER A 58 -24.76 2.33 -7.25
N ARG A 59 -24.26 3.40 -6.61
CA ARG A 59 -23.58 4.49 -7.28
C ARG A 59 -22.14 4.09 -7.56
N ARG A 60 -21.69 4.29 -8.80
CA ARG A 60 -20.34 3.97 -9.25
C ARG A 60 -19.83 5.14 -10.08
N PHE A 61 -18.72 5.73 -9.67
CA PHE A 61 -18.13 6.85 -10.41
C PHE A 61 -16.62 6.89 -10.20
N SER A 62 -15.94 7.54 -11.13
CA SER A 62 -14.51 7.80 -11.07
C SER A 62 -14.23 9.26 -11.38
N PHE A 63 -13.07 9.74 -10.94
CA PHE A 63 -12.54 11.02 -11.34
C PHE A 63 -11.02 10.99 -11.45
N HIS A 64 -10.48 11.94 -12.21
CA HIS A 64 -9.07 11.99 -12.58
C HIS A 64 -8.56 13.41 -12.47
N LEU A 65 -7.37 13.58 -11.89
CA LEU A 65 -6.73 14.88 -11.66
C LEU A 65 -5.25 14.79 -12.05
N GLY A 66 -4.66 15.95 -12.37
CA GLY A 66 -3.23 16.06 -12.66
C GLY A 66 -2.87 15.62 -14.07
N GLU A 67 -1.77 14.87 -14.24
CA GLU A 67 -1.29 14.40 -15.53
C GLU A 67 -0.89 12.91 -15.50
N ALA A 68 -1.41 12.13 -16.46
CA ALA A 68 -0.91 10.77 -16.69
C ALA A 68 0.45 10.80 -17.39
N ARG A 69 0.58 11.72 -18.34
CA ARG A 69 1.73 11.87 -19.24
C ARG A 69 1.94 13.36 -19.49
N PRO A 70 3.20 13.84 -19.56
CA PRO A 70 3.48 15.28 -19.66
C PRO A 70 2.75 15.93 -20.84
N GLY A 71 1.93 16.94 -20.55
CA GLY A 71 1.21 17.72 -21.57
C GLY A 71 0.04 17.00 -22.25
N GLU A 72 -0.34 15.80 -21.80
CA GLU A 72 -1.50 15.06 -22.33
C GLU A 72 -2.79 15.27 -21.50
N GLY A 73 -2.72 16.08 -20.44
CA GLY A 73 -3.85 16.37 -19.55
C GLY A 73 -4.10 15.25 -18.52
N PRO A 74 -5.27 15.29 -17.84
CA PRO A 74 -5.57 14.35 -16.76
C PRO A 74 -5.64 12.90 -17.24
N PRO A 75 -5.36 11.94 -16.34
CA PRO A 75 -5.64 10.55 -16.62
C PRO A 75 -7.12 10.31 -16.93
N ASN A 76 -7.42 9.09 -17.37
CA ASN A 76 -8.78 8.60 -17.56
C ASN A 76 -8.92 7.18 -17.03
N ASP A 77 -10.13 6.64 -17.09
CA ASP A 77 -10.49 5.30 -16.66
C ASP A 77 -9.67 4.17 -17.30
N GLN A 78 -9.02 4.42 -18.44
CA GLN A 78 -8.19 3.45 -19.17
C GLN A 78 -6.68 3.73 -19.02
N THR A 79 -6.29 4.70 -18.20
CA THR A 79 -4.87 4.94 -17.89
C THR A 79 -4.34 3.79 -17.05
N ILE A 80 -3.18 3.24 -17.46
CA ILE A 80 -2.58 2.07 -16.81
C ILE A 80 -1.56 2.52 -15.76
N TYR A 81 -1.65 1.89 -14.58
CA TYR A 81 -0.77 2.08 -13.43
C TYR A 81 -0.21 0.74 -12.97
N GLU A 82 0.94 0.77 -12.29
CA GLU A 82 1.35 -0.36 -11.45
C GLU A 82 0.52 -0.33 -10.16
N ILE A 83 -0.23 -1.40 -9.87
CA ILE A 83 -1.02 -1.50 -8.63
C ILE A 83 -0.20 -2.06 -7.46
N ALA A 84 1.09 -2.33 -7.71
CA ALA A 84 2.07 -2.73 -6.72
C ALA A 84 1.52 -3.83 -5.80
N SER A 85 1.64 -3.69 -4.48
CA SER A 85 1.25 -4.72 -3.52
C SER A 85 -0.25 -5.02 -3.44
N ILE A 86 -1.14 -4.25 -4.08
CA ILE A 86 -2.54 -4.71 -4.30
C ILE A 86 -2.54 -6.03 -5.08
N SER A 87 -1.49 -6.34 -5.86
CA SER A 87 -1.31 -7.66 -6.49
C SER A 87 -1.43 -8.84 -5.52
N LYS A 88 -1.07 -8.65 -4.24
CA LYS A 88 -1.20 -9.68 -3.20
C LYS A 88 -2.65 -10.07 -2.93
N VAL A 89 -3.58 -9.14 -3.08
CA VAL A 89 -5.02 -9.40 -2.96
C VAL A 89 -5.48 -10.36 -4.07
N PHE A 90 -5.03 -10.16 -5.31
CA PHE A 90 -5.32 -11.08 -6.41
C PHE A 90 -4.71 -12.47 -6.17
N THR A 91 -3.46 -12.53 -5.71
CA THR A 91 -2.82 -13.79 -5.32
C THR A 91 -3.55 -14.48 -4.16
N GLY A 92 -4.08 -13.72 -3.21
CA GLY A 92 -4.91 -14.22 -2.12
C GLY A 92 -6.23 -14.81 -2.60
N VAL A 93 -6.89 -14.18 -3.58
CA VAL A 93 -8.07 -14.76 -4.26
C VAL A 93 -7.69 -16.05 -4.99
N LEU A 94 -6.57 -16.10 -5.71
CA LEU A 94 -6.10 -17.33 -6.36
C LEU A 94 -5.87 -18.48 -5.35
N LEU A 95 -5.27 -18.18 -4.18
CA LEU A 95 -5.15 -19.16 -3.11
C LEU A 95 -6.53 -19.57 -2.56
N GLY A 96 -7.44 -18.61 -2.41
CA GLY A 96 -8.81 -18.88 -1.98
C GLY A 96 -9.55 -19.81 -2.93
N ILE A 97 -9.39 -19.63 -4.24
CA ILE A 97 -9.95 -20.49 -5.28
C ILE A 97 -9.40 -21.93 -5.13
N GLU A 98 -8.10 -22.07 -4.88
CA GLU A 98 -7.48 -23.38 -4.67
C GLU A 98 -7.98 -24.04 -3.37
N ALA A 99 -8.14 -23.26 -2.31
CA ALA A 99 -8.59 -23.73 -1.00
C ALA A 99 -10.10 -23.99 -0.92
N ASP A 100 -10.94 -23.44 -1.80
CA ASP A 100 -12.40 -23.68 -1.74
C ASP A 100 -12.73 -25.17 -1.86
N GLN A 101 -11.96 -25.92 -2.64
CA GLN A 101 -12.15 -27.35 -2.81
C GLN A 101 -11.93 -28.13 -1.49
N ASN A 102 -11.11 -27.59 -0.59
CA ASN A 102 -10.89 -28.08 0.77
C ASN A 102 -10.20 -26.99 1.62
N PRO A 103 -10.91 -26.32 2.55
CA PRO A 103 -10.30 -25.25 3.33
C PRO A 103 -9.11 -25.68 4.20
N LEU A 104 -9.00 -26.99 4.51
CA LEU A 104 -7.85 -27.55 5.21
C LEU A 104 -6.55 -27.46 4.39
N THR A 105 -6.64 -27.31 3.06
CA THR A 105 -5.50 -27.05 2.16
C THR A 105 -4.69 -25.84 2.64
N LEU A 106 -5.32 -24.84 3.28
CA LEU A 106 -4.59 -23.69 3.83
C LEU A 106 -3.60 -24.07 4.95
N LEU A 107 -3.86 -25.18 5.64
CA LEU A 107 -3.05 -25.68 6.74
C LEU A 107 -2.01 -26.71 6.31
N ASP A 108 -2.12 -27.23 5.09
CA ASP A 108 -1.14 -28.12 4.50
C ASP A 108 0.17 -27.39 4.21
N GLU A 109 1.27 -28.14 4.20
CA GLU A 109 2.58 -27.61 3.82
C GLU A 109 2.51 -26.92 2.46
N ALA A 110 3.07 -25.72 2.38
CA ALA A 110 3.20 -25.02 1.12
C ALA A 110 4.10 -25.87 0.21
N GLY A 111 3.60 -26.18 -0.98
CA GLY A 111 4.22 -27.16 -1.87
C GLY A 111 5.67 -26.84 -2.26
N HIS A 112 6.27 -27.77 -2.98
CA HIS A 112 7.59 -27.59 -3.59
C HIS A 112 7.46 -27.12 -5.04
N ASP A 113 8.53 -26.57 -5.59
CA ASP A 113 8.62 -26.31 -7.03
C ASP A 113 8.83 -27.61 -7.83
N ASP A 114 8.97 -27.48 -9.15
CA ASP A 114 9.23 -28.62 -10.06
C ASP A 114 10.61 -29.28 -9.82
N SER A 115 11.56 -28.57 -9.18
CA SER A 115 12.87 -29.11 -8.80
C SER A 115 12.85 -29.85 -7.46
N GLY A 116 11.71 -29.85 -6.76
CA GLY A 116 11.52 -30.49 -5.45
C GLY A 116 11.97 -29.63 -4.27
N VAL A 117 12.28 -28.36 -4.49
CA VAL A 117 12.68 -27.42 -3.43
C VAL A 117 11.43 -26.86 -2.76
N ALA A 118 11.30 -27.21 -1.48
CA ALA A 118 10.27 -26.69 -0.59
C ALA A 118 10.74 -25.43 0.14
N VAL A 119 9.78 -24.76 0.77
CA VAL A 119 10.05 -23.75 1.80
C VAL A 119 10.82 -24.37 2.99
N PRO A 120 11.76 -23.64 3.61
CA PRO A 120 12.55 -24.18 4.73
C PRO A 120 11.67 -24.48 5.94
N ASP A 121 12.07 -25.50 6.71
CA ASP A 121 11.47 -25.80 8.01
C ASP A 121 12.14 -25.04 9.16
N TYR A 122 11.44 -24.99 10.30
CA TYR A 122 12.01 -24.65 11.59
C TYR A 122 11.85 -25.82 12.55
N GLN A 123 12.93 -26.57 12.78
CA GLN A 123 12.94 -27.72 13.69
C GLN A 123 11.87 -28.77 13.30
N GLY A 124 11.73 -29.03 11.99
CA GLY A 124 10.74 -29.96 11.44
C GLY A 124 9.31 -29.40 11.36
N GLN A 125 9.10 -28.11 11.65
CA GLN A 125 7.83 -27.43 11.41
C GLN A 125 7.90 -26.68 10.07
N THR A 126 7.12 -27.12 9.09
CA THR A 126 7.10 -26.56 7.75
C THR A 126 6.16 -25.34 7.66
N ILE A 127 6.37 -24.51 6.62
CA ILE A 127 5.51 -23.37 6.33
C ILE A 127 4.27 -23.85 5.57
N ASN A 128 3.08 -23.43 5.98
CA ASN A 128 1.84 -23.70 5.25
C ASN A 128 1.40 -22.54 4.34
N TRP A 129 0.43 -22.81 3.46
CA TRP A 129 -0.12 -21.81 2.53
C TRP A 129 -0.67 -20.58 3.24
N LEU A 130 -1.37 -20.79 4.37
CA LEU A 130 -1.92 -19.70 5.16
C LEU A 130 -0.82 -18.74 5.65
N GLN A 131 0.27 -19.28 6.18
CA GLN A 131 1.38 -18.49 6.71
C GLN A 131 2.10 -17.67 5.64
N LEU A 132 2.16 -18.15 4.39
CA LEU A 132 2.62 -17.34 3.26
C LEU A 132 1.68 -16.16 3.02
N ALA A 133 0.38 -16.43 2.93
CA ALA A 133 -0.66 -15.46 2.62
C ALA A 133 -0.99 -14.47 3.75
N THR A 134 -0.58 -14.75 4.98
CA THR A 134 -0.78 -13.86 6.15
C THR A 134 0.52 -13.30 6.72
N HIS A 135 1.64 -13.35 5.98
CA HIS A 135 2.93 -12.79 6.39
C HIS A 135 3.46 -13.36 7.72
N ARG A 136 3.27 -14.66 7.96
CA ARG A 136 3.73 -15.34 9.18
C ARG A 136 4.62 -16.55 8.90
N SER A 137 5.13 -16.69 7.68
CA SER A 137 6.01 -17.79 7.30
C SER A 137 7.38 -17.75 7.99
N GLY A 138 7.83 -16.58 8.43
CA GLY A 138 9.22 -16.38 8.88
C GLY A 138 10.21 -16.18 7.73
N LEU A 139 9.72 -16.09 6.49
CA LEU A 139 10.50 -15.66 5.33
C LEU A 139 10.71 -14.13 5.38
N PRO A 140 11.86 -13.63 4.92
CA PRO A 140 12.19 -12.22 5.04
C PRO A 140 11.38 -11.35 4.07
N ARG A 141 11.39 -10.03 4.27
CA ARG A 141 10.80 -9.08 3.30
C ARG A 141 11.26 -9.35 1.87
N LEU A 142 12.58 -9.44 1.69
CA LEU A 142 13.29 -9.73 0.46
C LEU A 142 14.35 -10.79 0.74
N PRO A 143 14.68 -11.64 -0.24
CA PRO A 143 15.68 -12.68 -0.07
C PRO A 143 17.09 -12.07 0.04
N THR A 144 18.01 -12.74 0.74
CA THR A 144 19.37 -12.22 0.98
C THR A 144 20.23 -12.18 -0.28
N ASN A 145 19.89 -12.99 -1.29
CA ASN A 145 20.54 -12.99 -2.61
C ASN A 145 19.81 -12.10 -3.64
N PHE A 146 18.87 -11.25 -3.22
CA PHE A 146 18.11 -10.38 -4.13
C PHE A 146 19.02 -9.50 -4.98
N GLY A 147 20.15 -9.06 -4.41
CA GLY A 147 21.17 -8.28 -5.09
C GLY A 147 20.70 -6.88 -5.49
N ASN A 148 21.64 -6.01 -5.89
CA ASN A 148 21.36 -4.69 -6.46
C ASN A 148 21.11 -4.80 -7.97
N ALA A 149 20.08 -5.53 -8.38
CA ALA A 149 19.70 -5.64 -9.79
C ALA A 149 19.10 -4.33 -10.31
N GLY A 150 19.94 -3.32 -10.58
CA GLY A 150 19.53 -2.00 -11.07
C GLY A 150 18.70 -1.25 -10.04
N ALA A 151 19.26 -0.22 -9.40
CA ALA A 151 18.61 0.50 -8.30
C ALA A 151 17.15 0.93 -8.59
N ASP A 152 16.80 1.10 -9.88
CA ASP A 152 15.50 1.57 -10.33
C ASP A 152 14.49 0.46 -10.74
N ASN A 153 14.93 -0.80 -10.95
CA ASN A 153 14.06 -1.92 -11.33
C ASN A 153 14.47 -3.26 -10.65
N PRO A 154 14.28 -3.36 -9.33
CA PRO A 154 14.96 -4.36 -8.51
C PRO A 154 14.46 -5.80 -8.68
N TYR A 155 13.27 -6.02 -9.25
CA TYR A 155 12.66 -7.35 -9.43
C TYR A 155 12.93 -7.98 -10.80
N ALA A 156 13.47 -7.23 -11.76
CA ALA A 156 13.54 -7.66 -13.16
C ALA A 156 14.46 -8.86 -13.38
N ASN A 157 15.47 -9.00 -12.52
CA ASN A 157 16.46 -10.07 -12.62
C ASN A 157 16.34 -11.08 -11.47
N TYR A 158 15.24 -11.08 -10.71
CA TYR A 158 15.03 -12.03 -9.62
C TYR A 158 13.95 -13.05 -10.02
N ASP A 159 14.41 -14.15 -10.62
CA ASP A 159 13.58 -15.25 -11.12
C ASP A 159 13.45 -16.40 -10.09
N SER A 160 12.60 -17.37 -10.41
CA SER A 160 12.39 -18.57 -9.61
C SER A 160 13.69 -19.35 -9.35
N SER A 161 14.63 -19.36 -10.29
CA SER A 161 15.94 -20.01 -10.10
C SER A 161 16.73 -19.39 -8.94
N LYS A 162 16.75 -18.05 -8.82
CA LYS A 162 17.36 -17.37 -7.67
C LYS A 162 16.57 -17.54 -6.37
N ALA A 163 15.24 -17.63 -6.45
CA ALA A 163 14.42 -17.96 -5.28
C ALA A 163 14.74 -19.35 -4.74
N ILE A 164 14.90 -20.33 -5.63
CA ILE A 164 15.27 -21.70 -5.28
C ILE A 164 16.64 -21.72 -4.59
N GLU A 165 17.64 -21.05 -5.17
CA GLU A 165 18.98 -20.91 -4.57
C GLU A 165 18.90 -20.29 -3.16
N PHE A 166 18.07 -19.27 -2.98
CA PHE A 166 17.85 -18.65 -1.68
C PHE A 166 17.23 -19.64 -0.68
N LEU A 167 16.14 -20.31 -1.06
CA LEU A 167 15.41 -21.24 -0.18
C LEU A 167 16.29 -22.40 0.29
N GLN A 168 17.15 -22.94 -0.57
CA GLN A 168 18.09 -24.01 -0.22
C GLN A 168 19.08 -23.62 0.89
N ASN A 169 19.49 -22.34 0.90
CA ASN A 169 20.50 -21.82 1.81
C ASN A 169 19.91 -21.06 3.00
N TYR A 170 18.62 -20.74 2.98
CA TYR A 170 17.98 -19.98 4.04
C TYR A 170 17.63 -20.85 5.24
N ARG A 171 17.71 -20.27 6.43
CA ARG A 171 17.28 -20.88 7.69
C ARG A 171 16.31 -19.94 8.37
N LEU A 172 15.14 -20.45 8.75
CA LEU A 172 14.14 -19.65 9.43
C LEU A 172 14.70 -19.18 10.78
N PRO A 173 14.64 -17.87 11.09
CA PRO A 173 15.12 -17.35 12.36
C PRO A 173 14.14 -17.66 13.51
N ARG A 174 12.92 -18.08 13.18
CA ARG A 174 11.83 -18.31 14.12
C ARG A 174 10.80 -19.28 13.55
N ARG A 175 9.99 -19.84 14.42
CA ARG A 175 8.93 -20.79 14.08
C ARG A 175 7.83 -20.12 13.23
N PRO A 176 7.40 -20.73 12.10
CA PRO A 176 6.26 -20.25 11.32
C PRO A 176 4.98 -20.09 12.15
N GLY A 177 4.15 -19.13 11.78
CA GLY A 177 2.89 -18.78 12.44
C GLY A 177 3.04 -17.88 13.69
N THR A 178 4.23 -17.78 14.28
CA THR A 178 4.41 -17.13 15.59
C THR A 178 4.53 -15.61 15.55
N GLN A 179 5.10 -15.04 14.48
CA GLN A 179 5.35 -13.60 14.35
C GLN A 179 5.03 -13.13 12.94
N TYR A 180 4.47 -11.93 12.85
CA TYR A 180 4.23 -11.24 11.59
C TYR A 180 5.54 -10.65 11.06
N GLU A 181 5.80 -10.78 9.76
CA GLU A 181 6.79 -10.02 9.00
C GLU A 181 6.31 -9.87 7.57
N TYR A 182 6.08 -8.64 7.14
CA TYR A 182 5.62 -8.36 5.78
C TYR A 182 6.66 -8.85 4.76
N SER A 183 6.29 -9.88 4.00
CA SER A 183 7.17 -10.57 3.07
C SER A 183 6.67 -10.46 1.63
N ASN A 184 7.41 -9.70 0.81
CA ASN A 184 7.21 -9.71 -0.65
C ASN A 184 7.65 -11.06 -1.22
N PHE A 185 8.75 -11.61 -0.71
CA PHE A 185 9.25 -12.91 -1.15
C PHE A 185 8.22 -14.02 -0.94
N ALA A 186 7.59 -14.11 0.24
CA ALA A 186 6.56 -15.11 0.53
C ALA A 186 5.40 -15.06 -0.47
N PHE A 187 4.94 -13.87 -0.85
CA PHE A 187 3.86 -13.70 -1.83
C PHE A 187 4.28 -13.96 -3.27
N ALA A 188 5.53 -13.61 -3.62
CA ALA A 188 6.08 -13.91 -4.94
C ALA A 188 6.18 -15.43 -5.13
N TRP A 189 6.69 -16.12 -4.11
CA TRP A 189 6.75 -17.58 -4.05
C TRP A 189 5.37 -18.23 -4.03
N LEU A 190 4.42 -17.70 -3.25
CA LEU A 190 3.02 -18.16 -3.24
C LEU A 190 2.42 -18.13 -4.65
N GLY A 191 2.56 -17.00 -5.37
CA GLY A 191 2.07 -16.89 -6.74
C GLY A 191 2.75 -17.88 -7.71
N HIS A 192 4.03 -18.15 -7.51
CA HIS A 192 4.77 -19.15 -8.27
C HIS A 192 4.24 -20.57 -8.02
N LEU A 193 4.11 -20.98 -6.77
CA LEU A 193 3.58 -22.30 -6.40
C LEU A 193 2.14 -22.51 -6.92
N LEU A 194 1.27 -21.50 -6.80
CA LEU A 194 -0.09 -21.57 -7.34
C LEU A 194 -0.12 -21.72 -8.86
N THR A 195 0.85 -21.11 -9.55
CA THR A 195 1.00 -21.24 -11.01
C THR A 195 1.34 -22.68 -11.40
N LEU A 196 2.28 -23.30 -10.67
CA LEU A 196 2.65 -24.70 -10.87
C LEU A 196 1.48 -25.64 -10.54
N GLN A 197 0.78 -25.40 -9.43
CA GLN A 197 -0.35 -26.22 -8.98
C GLN A 197 -1.53 -26.21 -9.96
N ASP A 198 -1.85 -25.07 -10.58
CA ASP A 198 -2.87 -24.99 -11.64
C ASP A 198 -2.40 -25.62 -12.97
N GLY A 199 -1.09 -25.84 -13.14
CA GLY A 199 -0.47 -26.23 -14.41
C GLY A 199 -0.46 -25.10 -15.45
N ALA A 200 -0.50 -23.84 -14.99
CA ALA A 200 -0.47 -22.67 -15.88
C ALA A 200 0.94 -22.40 -16.39
N SER A 201 1.06 -21.94 -17.64
CA SER A 201 2.38 -21.61 -18.22
C SER A 201 3.03 -20.37 -17.62
N SER A 202 2.27 -19.53 -16.91
CA SER A 202 2.76 -18.35 -16.20
C SER A 202 1.70 -17.82 -15.22
N TYR A 203 2.11 -17.04 -14.22
CA TYR A 203 1.19 -16.37 -13.30
C TYR A 203 0.17 -15.49 -14.03
N GLU A 204 0.58 -14.81 -15.11
CA GLU A 204 -0.33 -14.00 -15.93
C GLU A 204 -1.44 -14.84 -16.56
N ARG A 205 -1.14 -16.07 -17.00
CA ARG A 205 -2.15 -16.99 -17.52
C ARG A 205 -3.07 -17.51 -16.43
N LEU A 206 -2.54 -17.81 -15.25
CA LEU A 206 -3.35 -18.17 -14.08
C LEU A 206 -4.33 -17.03 -13.72
N LEU A 207 -3.81 -15.81 -13.56
CA LEU A 207 -4.60 -14.61 -13.26
C LEU A 207 -5.70 -14.37 -14.30
N GLN A 208 -5.36 -14.48 -15.60
CA GLN A 208 -6.31 -14.33 -16.69
C GLN A 208 -7.40 -15.40 -16.66
N LYS A 209 -7.01 -16.66 -16.46
CA LYS A 209 -7.91 -17.82 -16.47
C LYS A 209 -8.90 -17.76 -15.31
N ARG A 210 -8.43 -17.45 -14.10
CA ARG A 210 -9.22 -17.62 -12.87
C ARG A 210 -9.89 -16.33 -12.37
N ILE A 211 -9.44 -15.14 -12.82
CA ILE A 211 -9.99 -13.85 -12.35
C ILE A 211 -10.33 -12.92 -13.51
N THR A 212 -9.33 -12.43 -14.26
CA THR A 212 -9.54 -11.21 -15.06
C THR A 212 -10.42 -11.43 -16.29
N ARG A 213 -10.46 -12.63 -16.88
CA ARG A 213 -11.41 -12.92 -17.97
C ARG A 213 -12.86 -12.94 -17.48
N THR A 214 -13.12 -13.60 -16.36
CA THR A 214 -14.47 -13.70 -15.77
C THR A 214 -15.01 -12.31 -15.42
N LEU A 215 -14.15 -11.45 -14.88
CA LEU A 215 -14.51 -10.07 -14.52
C LEU A 215 -14.34 -9.05 -15.66
N GLN A 216 -13.97 -9.49 -16.87
CA GLN A 216 -13.73 -8.63 -18.03
C GLN A 216 -12.73 -7.49 -17.77
N MET A 217 -11.66 -7.79 -17.04
CA MET A 217 -10.59 -6.87 -16.69
C MET A 217 -9.43 -6.94 -17.71
N ASP A 218 -9.73 -6.56 -18.95
CA ASP A 218 -8.85 -6.76 -20.12
C ASP A 218 -7.50 -6.02 -20.05
N ASP A 219 -7.42 -4.97 -19.22
CA ASP A 219 -6.21 -4.18 -18.99
C ASP A 219 -5.55 -4.47 -17.64
N THR A 220 -5.98 -5.54 -16.96
CA THR A 220 -5.31 -6.07 -15.76
C THR A 220 -4.41 -7.23 -16.13
N VAL A 221 -3.10 -6.95 -16.18
CA VAL A 221 -2.08 -7.83 -16.75
C VAL A 221 -0.77 -7.73 -15.99
N VAL A 222 0.13 -8.68 -16.19
CA VAL A 222 1.52 -8.56 -15.71
C VAL A 222 2.35 -7.86 -16.78
N ASN A 223 2.28 -8.34 -18.02
CA ASN A 223 3.06 -7.84 -19.13
C ASN A 223 2.20 -6.97 -20.06
N LEU A 224 2.62 -5.73 -20.28
CA LEU A 224 1.89 -4.83 -21.16
C LEU A 224 2.14 -5.16 -22.64
N SER A 225 1.06 -5.26 -23.41
CA SER A 225 1.11 -5.17 -24.88
C SER A 225 1.52 -3.76 -25.34
N ASP A 226 1.95 -3.61 -26.60
CA ASP A 226 2.31 -2.29 -27.14
C ASP A 226 1.16 -1.28 -27.10
N ARG A 227 -0.09 -1.75 -27.25
CA ARG A 227 -1.29 -0.92 -27.09
C ARG A 227 -1.43 -0.41 -25.67
N GLN A 228 -1.18 -1.26 -24.68
CA GLN A 228 -1.26 -0.91 -23.27
C GLN A 228 -0.12 0.02 -22.84
N LYS A 229 1.11 -0.22 -23.30
CA LYS A 229 2.27 0.66 -23.03
C LYS A 229 2.00 2.12 -23.42
N ARG A 230 1.24 2.37 -24.50
CA ARG A 230 0.86 3.72 -24.93
C ARG A 230 -0.10 4.45 -23.97
N ARG A 231 -0.84 3.71 -23.14
CA ARG A 231 -1.77 4.25 -22.13
C ARG A 231 -1.22 4.21 -20.71
N MET A 232 0.00 3.71 -20.52
CA MET A 232 0.64 3.70 -19.21
C MET A 232 0.99 5.13 -18.81
N ALA A 233 0.63 5.50 -17.58
CA ALA A 233 1.07 6.75 -16.98
C ALA A 233 2.60 6.75 -16.82
N ILE A 234 3.23 7.91 -16.98
CA ILE A 234 4.67 8.03 -16.75
C ILE A 234 4.93 8.00 -15.24
N PRO A 235 5.78 7.08 -14.73
CA PRO A 235 6.12 7.01 -13.32
C PRO A 235 6.92 8.22 -12.85
N HIS A 236 6.66 8.67 -11.62
CA HIS A 236 7.43 9.73 -10.95
C HIS A 236 7.86 9.32 -9.54
N SER A 237 9.06 9.74 -9.15
CA SER A 237 9.57 9.63 -7.78
C SER A 237 8.75 10.49 -6.82
N SER A 238 9.02 10.38 -5.52
CA SER A 238 8.40 11.21 -4.48
C SER A 238 8.70 12.71 -4.61
N PHE A 239 9.68 13.08 -5.44
CA PHE A 239 10.02 14.48 -5.77
C PHE A 239 9.38 14.95 -7.08
N GLY A 240 8.56 14.13 -7.74
CA GLY A 240 7.93 14.47 -9.01
C GLY A 240 8.85 14.37 -10.22
N THR A 241 10.07 13.85 -10.07
CA THR A 241 10.98 13.55 -11.19
C THR A 241 10.65 12.21 -11.82
N ARG A 242 10.94 12.01 -13.11
CA ARG A 242 10.66 10.73 -13.79
C ARG A 242 11.37 9.56 -13.09
N ALA A 243 10.62 8.48 -12.86
CA ALA A 243 11.13 7.25 -12.27
C ALA A 243 11.05 6.07 -13.27
N SER A 244 11.31 4.86 -12.78
CA SER A 244 11.23 3.61 -13.54
C SER A 244 10.06 2.74 -13.10
N THR A 245 9.56 1.95 -14.04
CA THR A 245 8.62 0.86 -13.81
C THR A 245 9.32 -0.31 -13.15
N TRP A 246 8.60 -1.11 -12.36
CA TRP A 246 9.11 -2.36 -11.82
C TRP A 246 8.61 -3.54 -12.64
N GLU A 247 9.53 -4.21 -13.32
CA GLU A 247 9.29 -5.46 -14.02
C GLU A 247 9.65 -6.61 -13.08
N PHE A 248 8.78 -7.61 -13.00
CA PHE A 248 9.03 -8.83 -12.25
C PHE A 248 9.38 -9.90 -13.27
N ALA A 249 10.39 -10.72 -12.98
CA ALA A 249 10.81 -11.80 -13.88
C ALA A 249 9.67 -12.83 -14.09
N ASP A 250 9.61 -13.88 -13.29
CA ASP A 250 8.60 -14.95 -13.40
C ASP A 250 7.77 -15.14 -12.13
N MET A 251 8.04 -14.37 -11.07
CA MET A 251 7.30 -14.40 -9.79
C MET A 251 6.59 -13.07 -9.47
N PRO A 252 5.62 -12.61 -10.30
CA PRO A 252 4.98 -11.30 -10.13
C PRO A 252 3.94 -11.23 -9.00
N GLY A 253 3.60 -12.35 -8.34
CA GLY A 253 2.46 -12.46 -7.42
C GLY A 253 2.46 -11.51 -6.21
N ALA A 254 3.59 -10.89 -5.89
CA ALA A 254 3.70 -9.91 -4.81
C ALA A 254 3.44 -8.45 -5.23
N GLY A 255 3.56 -8.12 -6.51
CA GLY A 255 3.59 -6.70 -6.92
C GLY A 255 3.59 -6.38 -8.41
N GLY A 256 3.59 -7.39 -9.29
CA GLY A 256 3.82 -7.20 -10.72
C GLY A 256 2.57 -6.92 -11.55
N ILE A 257 1.39 -6.81 -10.95
CA ILE A 257 0.15 -6.53 -11.69
C ILE A 257 0.09 -5.03 -12.04
N ARG A 258 -0.35 -4.77 -13.26
CA ARG A 258 -0.74 -3.46 -13.78
C ARG A 258 -2.22 -3.47 -14.08
N SER A 259 -2.91 -2.35 -13.84
CA SER A 259 -4.35 -2.25 -14.05
C SER A 259 -4.78 -0.82 -14.36
N THR A 260 -6.07 -0.63 -14.57
CA THR A 260 -6.73 0.65 -14.80
C THR A 260 -7.78 0.90 -13.71
N THR A 261 -8.22 2.15 -13.56
CA THR A 261 -9.33 2.47 -12.64
C THR A 261 -10.59 1.71 -12.99
N ALA A 262 -10.94 1.61 -14.28
CA ALA A 262 -12.11 0.88 -14.74
C ALA A 262 -12.07 -0.61 -14.34
N ASP A 263 -10.94 -1.27 -14.53
CA ASP A 263 -10.80 -2.68 -14.19
C ASP A 263 -10.75 -2.90 -12.68
N MET A 264 -10.05 -2.04 -11.94
CA MET A 264 -10.05 -2.12 -10.47
C MET A 264 -11.44 -1.89 -9.88
N MET A 265 -12.29 -1.05 -10.50
CA MET A 265 -13.69 -0.89 -10.09
C MET A 265 -14.51 -2.16 -10.35
N LYS A 266 -14.25 -2.93 -11.42
CA LYS A 266 -14.88 -4.23 -11.66
C LYS A 266 -14.47 -5.25 -10.59
N PHE A 267 -13.17 -5.30 -10.27
CA PHE A 267 -12.68 -6.16 -9.19
C PHE A 267 -13.30 -5.78 -7.84
N MET A 268 -13.30 -4.48 -7.50
CA MET A 268 -13.87 -3.97 -6.27
C MET A 268 -15.37 -4.28 -6.15
N ALA A 269 -16.12 -4.19 -7.26
CA ALA A 269 -17.51 -4.61 -7.33
C ALA A 269 -17.68 -6.11 -7.05
N ALA A 270 -16.84 -6.97 -7.65
CA ALA A 270 -16.87 -8.40 -7.41
C ALA A 270 -16.50 -8.76 -5.97
N VAL A 271 -15.63 -8.00 -5.31
CA VAL A 271 -15.32 -8.20 -3.89
C VAL A 271 -16.48 -7.79 -2.99
N LEU A 272 -17.19 -6.70 -3.31
CA LEU A 272 -18.36 -6.23 -2.56
C LEU A 272 -19.55 -7.19 -2.67
N GLU A 273 -19.82 -7.68 -3.88
CA GLU A 273 -21.04 -8.43 -4.22
C GLU A 273 -20.74 -9.64 -5.12
N PRO A 274 -19.91 -10.62 -4.69
CA PRO A 274 -19.38 -11.65 -5.58
C PRO A 274 -20.46 -12.48 -6.27
N THR A 275 -21.50 -12.87 -5.52
CA THR A 275 -22.63 -13.67 -6.04
C THR A 275 -23.54 -12.91 -7.00
N GLN A 276 -23.52 -11.57 -6.97
CA GLN A 276 -24.27 -10.74 -7.91
C GLN A 276 -23.48 -10.47 -9.19
N ILE A 277 -22.15 -10.33 -9.07
CA ILE A 277 -21.27 -9.96 -10.18
C ILE A 277 -20.83 -11.17 -11.02
N SER A 278 -20.68 -12.35 -10.42
CA SER A 278 -20.18 -13.54 -11.10
C SER A 278 -21.02 -14.78 -10.81
N ALA A 279 -21.32 -15.55 -11.86
CA ALA A 279 -21.89 -16.90 -11.75
C ALA A 279 -20.81 -17.99 -11.66
N ASP A 280 -19.53 -17.64 -11.82
CA ASP A 280 -18.39 -18.54 -11.66
C ASP A 280 -18.20 -18.82 -10.17
N ARG A 281 -18.60 -20.03 -9.74
CA ARG A 281 -18.60 -20.45 -8.34
C ARG A 281 -17.19 -20.45 -7.75
N ASP A 282 -16.19 -20.90 -8.50
CA ASP A 282 -14.81 -20.97 -8.04
C ASP A 282 -14.31 -19.57 -7.67
N LEU A 283 -14.54 -18.58 -8.54
CA LEU A 283 -14.18 -17.19 -8.27
C LEU A 283 -14.93 -16.61 -7.07
N VAL A 284 -16.24 -16.86 -6.96
CA VAL A 284 -17.06 -16.38 -5.84
C VAL A 284 -16.52 -16.92 -4.51
N GLU A 285 -16.34 -18.23 -4.42
CA GLU A 285 -15.86 -18.87 -3.19
C GLU A 285 -14.42 -18.48 -2.89
N GLY A 286 -13.58 -18.29 -3.91
CA GLY A 286 -12.22 -17.79 -3.73
C GLY A 286 -12.15 -16.36 -3.19
N ILE A 287 -13.04 -15.48 -3.63
CA ILE A 287 -13.21 -14.13 -3.06
C ILE A 287 -13.66 -14.24 -1.60
N GLU A 288 -14.65 -15.07 -1.29
CA GLU A 288 -15.12 -15.28 0.08
C GLU A 288 -14.03 -15.86 0.99
N MET A 289 -13.26 -16.82 0.49
CA MET A 289 -12.16 -17.41 1.21
C MET A 289 -11.06 -16.38 1.49
N ALA A 290 -10.72 -15.54 0.52
CA ALA A 290 -9.74 -14.48 0.72
C ALA A 290 -10.22 -13.39 1.70
N TRP A 291 -11.53 -13.12 1.73
CA TRP A 291 -12.16 -12.10 2.57
C TRP A 291 -12.19 -12.44 4.07
N LYS A 292 -12.31 -13.74 4.39
CA LYS A 292 -12.36 -14.23 5.78
C LYS A 292 -11.16 -13.76 6.59
N GLU A 293 -11.38 -13.48 7.86
CA GLU A 293 -10.29 -13.33 8.82
C GLU A 293 -9.68 -14.71 9.08
N HIS A 294 -8.43 -14.88 8.70
CA HIS A 294 -7.67 -16.11 8.97
C HIS A 294 -6.65 -15.93 10.09
N GLN A 295 -6.31 -14.69 10.40
CA GLN A 295 -5.40 -14.35 11.47
C GLN A 295 -5.91 -13.14 12.23
N ALA A 296 -6.15 -13.31 13.53
CA ALA A 296 -6.54 -12.22 14.41
C ALA A 296 -5.43 -11.18 14.54
N SER A 297 -5.85 -9.94 14.76
CA SER A 297 -4.96 -8.81 15.05
C SER A 297 -4.14 -9.07 16.31
N SER A 298 -2.98 -8.43 16.38
CA SER A 298 -2.19 -8.31 17.61
C SER A 298 -2.06 -6.84 17.99
N ARG A 299 -1.38 -6.55 19.10
CA ARG A 299 -1.11 -5.16 19.51
C ARG A 299 -0.32 -4.37 18.46
N GLU A 300 0.49 -5.06 17.66
CA GLU A 300 1.45 -4.45 16.73
C GLU A 300 1.04 -4.62 15.25
N HIS A 301 0.03 -5.44 14.96
CA HIS A 301 -0.28 -5.85 13.57
C HIS A 301 -1.77 -6.09 13.36
N PHE A 302 -2.25 -5.78 12.15
CA PHE A 302 -3.62 -6.02 11.71
C PHE A 302 -4.04 -7.49 11.74
N ALA A 303 -5.35 -7.69 11.81
CA ALA A 303 -5.93 -8.95 11.38
C ALA A 303 -5.72 -9.11 9.86
N MET A 304 -5.63 -10.36 9.39
CA MET A 304 -5.34 -10.67 7.99
C MET A 304 -6.39 -11.62 7.41
N GLY A 305 -6.82 -11.31 6.19
CA GLY A 305 -7.35 -12.30 5.26
C GLY A 305 -6.23 -12.85 4.37
N LEU A 306 -6.59 -13.50 3.26
CA LEU A 306 -5.58 -13.95 2.29
C LEU A 306 -5.16 -12.74 1.43
N GLY A 307 -4.00 -12.16 1.72
CA GLY A 307 -3.53 -10.95 1.02
C GLY A 307 -4.27 -9.66 1.37
N TRP A 308 -5.27 -9.71 2.24
CA TRP A 308 -5.99 -8.54 2.76
C TRP A 308 -5.52 -8.18 4.16
N GLN A 309 -5.33 -6.89 4.40
CA GLN A 309 -5.29 -6.36 5.76
C GLN A 309 -6.72 -6.02 6.18
N ILE A 310 -7.05 -6.29 7.45
CA ILE A 310 -8.36 -5.98 8.03
C ILE A 310 -8.16 -4.81 8.99
N ALA A 311 -8.87 -3.70 8.75
CA ALA A 311 -8.82 -2.52 9.60
C ALA A 311 -9.37 -2.82 11.01
N ARG A 312 -9.14 -1.93 11.97
CA ARG A 312 -9.52 -2.19 13.38
C ARG A 312 -11.04 -2.17 13.61
N ASP A 313 -11.81 -1.63 12.66
CA ASP A 313 -13.26 -1.77 12.63
C ASP A 313 -13.73 -3.23 12.43
N GLY A 314 -12.83 -4.15 12.06
CA GLY A 314 -13.10 -5.56 11.81
C GLY A 314 -13.87 -5.85 10.51
N GLU A 315 -14.29 -4.81 9.78
CA GLU A 315 -15.21 -4.86 8.65
C GLU A 315 -14.53 -4.43 7.35
N THR A 316 -13.65 -3.44 7.40
CA THR A 316 -12.98 -2.93 6.21
C THR A 316 -11.74 -3.75 5.87
N ARG A 317 -11.69 -4.24 4.64
CA ARG A 317 -10.50 -4.87 4.06
C ARG A 317 -9.78 -3.86 3.19
N TRP A 318 -8.46 -3.83 3.28
CA TRP A 318 -7.67 -2.90 2.52
C TRP A 318 -6.28 -3.43 2.19
N HIS A 319 -5.65 -2.81 1.20
CA HIS A 319 -4.24 -2.99 0.89
C HIS A 319 -3.73 -1.77 0.12
N ASN A 320 -2.50 -1.34 0.42
CA ASN A 320 -1.80 -0.31 -0.34
C ASN A 320 -0.66 -0.91 -1.17
N GLY A 321 0.01 -0.09 -1.96
CA GLY A 321 1.12 -0.56 -2.77
C GLY A 321 1.99 0.57 -3.27
N GLN A 322 3.28 0.28 -3.40
CA GLN A 322 4.26 1.21 -3.96
C GLN A 322 5.26 0.46 -4.86
N THR A 323 5.58 1.05 -6.00
CA THR A 323 6.74 0.72 -6.84
C THR A 323 7.64 1.95 -7.00
N GLY A 324 8.61 1.91 -7.91
CA GLY A 324 9.58 2.98 -8.14
C GLY A 324 8.96 4.33 -8.52
N GLY A 325 7.77 4.34 -9.12
CA GLY A 325 7.09 5.58 -9.49
C GLY A 325 5.57 5.54 -9.44
N PHE A 326 5.00 4.59 -8.71
CA PHE A 326 3.56 4.47 -8.53
C PHE A 326 3.23 4.25 -7.06
N HIS A 327 2.03 4.69 -6.69
CA HIS A 327 1.41 4.39 -5.41
C HIS A 327 -0.07 4.07 -5.63
N SER A 328 -0.61 3.16 -4.81
CA SER A 328 -2.00 2.72 -4.93
C SER A 328 -2.56 2.31 -3.58
N VAL A 329 -3.87 2.41 -3.45
CA VAL A 329 -4.61 1.93 -2.27
C VAL A 329 -6.00 1.48 -2.67
N MET A 330 -6.50 0.44 -2.01
CA MET A 330 -7.88 0.00 -2.13
C MET A 330 -8.44 -0.31 -0.75
N PHE A 331 -9.65 0.20 -0.50
CA PHE A 331 -10.45 -0.07 0.70
C PHE A 331 -11.81 -0.60 0.27
N VAL A 332 -12.31 -1.62 0.97
CA VAL A 332 -13.62 -2.23 0.70
C VAL A 332 -14.31 -2.52 2.03
N ASN A 333 -15.57 -2.09 2.15
CA ASN A 333 -16.41 -2.35 3.31
C ASN A 333 -17.78 -2.89 2.85
N ARG A 334 -18.01 -4.19 3.08
CA ARG A 334 -19.26 -4.86 2.71
C ARG A 334 -20.44 -4.45 3.58
N LYS A 335 -20.23 -4.11 4.86
CA LYS A 335 -21.31 -3.70 5.76
C LYS A 335 -22.00 -2.43 5.27
N HIS A 336 -21.22 -1.46 4.79
CA HIS A 336 -21.72 -0.19 4.26
C HIS A 336 -21.87 -0.20 2.72
N GLN A 337 -21.48 -1.29 2.04
CA GLN A 337 -21.49 -1.40 0.58
C GLN A 337 -20.68 -0.30 -0.13
N VAL A 338 -19.51 0.03 0.44
CA VAL A 338 -18.63 1.08 -0.07
C VAL A 338 -17.26 0.53 -0.44
N GLY A 339 -16.67 1.10 -1.49
CA GLY A 339 -15.31 0.78 -1.90
C GLY A 339 -14.64 1.97 -2.56
N VAL A 340 -13.35 2.15 -2.29
CA VAL A 340 -12.53 3.20 -2.92
C VAL A 340 -11.22 2.59 -3.39
N VAL A 341 -10.86 2.84 -4.64
CA VAL A 341 -9.53 2.56 -5.18
C VAL A 341 -8.91 3.87 -5.67
N ALA A 342 -7.65 4.13 -5.32
CA ALA A 342 -6.91 5.28 -5.81
C ALA A 342 -5.56 4.84 -6.38
N LEU A 343 -5.24 5.33 -7.57
CA LEU A 343 -4.06 4.99 -8.36
C LEU A 343 -3.32 6.28 -8.74
N THR A 344 -2.04 6.37 -8.42
CA THR A 344 -1.20 7.53 -8.78
C THR A 344 0.12 7.11 -9.38
N ASN A 345 0.63 7.92 -10.32
CA ASN A 345 1.94 7.80 -10.94
C ASN A 345 3.01 8.61 -10.18
N THR A 346 2.94 8.59 -8.85
CA THR A 346 3.92 9.21 -7.95
C THR A 346 4.22 8.25 -6.79
N ALA A 347 5.49 7.93 -6.58
CA ALA A 347 5.92 7.08 -5.46
C ALA A 347 5.77 7.79 -4.10
N GLU A 348 5.65 7.01 -3.02
CA GLU A 348 5.54 7.48 -1.63
C GLU A 348 4.39 8.46 -1.34
N ALA A 349 3.36 8.46 -2.17
CA ALA A 349 2.21 9.33 -2.06
C ALA A 349 1.23 8.90 -0.95
N ARG A 350 1.69 8.77 0.29
CA ARG A 350 0.88 8.30 1.43
C ARG A 350 -0.35 9.15 1.72
N GLN A 351 -0.35 10.41 1.31
CA GLN A 351 -1.51 11.29 1.41
C GLN A 351 -2.68 10.78 0.56
N VAL A 352 -2.43 9.98 -0.48
CA VAL A 352 -3.46 9.27 -1.25
C VAL A 352 -4.15 8.21 -0.39
N GLU A 353 -3.43 7.51 0.47
CA GLU A 353 -4.02 6.57 1.44
C GLU A 353 -4.98 7.29 2.38
N SER A 354 -4.52 8.38 3.03
CA SER A 354 -5.34 9.16 3.94
C SER A 354 -6.56 9.79 3.25
N MET A 355 -6.40 10.23 2.00
CA MET A 355 -7.51 10.75 1.20
C MET A 355 -8.55 9.66 0.91
N ALA A 356 -8.13 8.49 0.43
CA ALA A 356 -9.03 7.38 0.13
C ALA A 356 -9.73 6.86 1.40
N GLU A 357 -9.01 6.77 2.52
CA GLU A 357 -9.57 6.41 3.82
C GLU A 357 -10.65 7.41 4.27
N ASN A 358 -10.39 8.71 4.15
CA ASN A 358 -11.37 9.74 4.50
C ASN A 358 -12.63 9.68 3.62
N ILE A 359 -12.48 9.32 2.34
CA ILE A 359 -13.62 9.09 1.45
C ILE A 359 -14.46 7.91 1.96
N VAL A 360 -13.83 6.77 2.28
CA VAL A 360 -14.55 5.59 2.82
C VAL A 360 -15.23 5.91 4.15
N ARG A 361 -14.53 6.58 5.08
CA ARG A 361 -15.11 7.03 6.36
C ARG A 361 -16.35 7.88 6.14
N ARG A 362 -16.31 8.81 5.19
CA ARG A 362 -17.43 9.69 4.89
C ARG A 362 -18.61 8.93 4.28
N LEU A 363 -18.36 8.05 3.31
CA LEU A 363 -19.38 7.22 2.68
C LEU A 363 -20.06 6.27 3.67
N ALA A 364 -19.31 5.74 4.63
CA ALA A 364 -19.86 4.89 5.69
C ALA A 364 -20.60 5.64 6.81
N GLY A 365 -20.87 6.94 6.67
CA GLY A 365 -21.64 7.74 7.64
C GLY A 365 -20.80 8.51 8.67
N GLY A 366 -19.48 8.64 8.47
CA GLY A 366 -18.60 9.58 9.18
C GLY A 366 -18.29 9.26 10.66
N GLY A 367 -19.18 8.56 11.38
CA GLY A 367 -19.04 8.24 12.81
C GLY A 367 -18.76 6.77 13.14
N ASP A 368 -19.27 5.83 12.33
CA ASP A 368 -19.21 4.38 12.62
C ASP A 368 -17.84 3.75 12.32
N LEU A 369 -16.98 4.47 11.61
CA LEU A 369 -15.65 4.01 11.23
C LEU A 369 -14.56 4.71 12.03
N ALA A 370 -14.79 5.14 13.27
CA ALA A 370 -13.75 5.79 14.09
C ALA A 370 -12.44 4.98 14.14
N ASP A 371 -12.56 3.65 14.23
CA ASP A 371 -11.46 2.69 14.26
C ASP A 371 -11.05 2.17 12.87
N LEU A 372 -11.40 2.89 11.78
CA LEU A 372 -10.87 2.55 10.46
C LEU A 372 -9.35 2.66 10.38
N GLU A 373 -8.70 3.24 11.41
CA GLU A 373 -7.29 3.62 11.38
C GLU A 373 -6.51 2.44 10.81
N PRO A 374 -5.99 2.56 9.58
CA PRO A 374 -4.88 1.74 9.20
C PRO A 374 -3.85 2.14 10.23
N GLU A 375 -3.57 1.24 11.18
CA GLU A 375 -2.32 1.23 11.90
C GLU A 375 -1.23 1.40 10.84
N HIS A 376 -0.84 2.64 10.58
CA HIS A 376 0.42 2.97 10.00
C HIS A 376 1.42 2.44 11.00
N ASP A 377 1.68 1.14 10.93
CA ASP A 377 2.71 0.36 11.56
C ASP A 377 3.33 1.09 12.74
N SER A 378 2.55 1.25 13.82
CA SER A 378 2.86 2.07 15.01
C SER A 378 3.95 3.12 14.75
N LYS A 379 3.76 3.95 13.71
CA LYS A 379 4.85 4.81 13.26
C LYS A 379 5.06 5.79 14.39
N PRO A 380 6.30 5.98 14.83
CA PRO A 380 6.58 6.96 15.84
C PRO A 380 6.04 8.28 15.33
N ARG A 381 5.24 8.95 16.17
CA ARG A 381 4.69 10.26 15.85
C ARG A 381 5.83 11.15 15.38
N GLU A 382 5.75 11.54 14.12
CA GLU A 382 6.66 12.53 13.57
C GLU A 382 6.40 13.85 14.30
N ILE A 383 7.48 14.50 14.72
CA ILE A 383 7.42 15.84 15.28
C ILE A 383 8.11 16.81 14.33
N THR A 384 7.65 18.05 14.33
CA THR A 384 8.42 19.13 13.70
C THR A 384 9.61 19.49 14.60
N VAL A 385 10.80 19.51 14.02
CA VAL A 385 12.01 20.00 14.67
C VAL A 385 12.42 21.29 13.94
N ASP A 386 12.74 22.33 14.70
CA ASP A 386 13.10 23.62 14.13
C ASP A 386 14.44 23.55 13.36
N LEU A 387 14.60 24.44 12.38
CA LEU A 387 15.79 24.50 11.52
C LEU A 387 17.09 24.64 12.33
N ALA A 388 17.10 25.40 13.42
CA ALA A 388 18.29 25.59 14.23
C ALA A 388 18.73 24.28 14.93
N THR A 389 17.77 23.47 15.38
CA THR A 389 18.05 22.12 15.88
C THR A 389 18.55 21.19 14.77
N MET A 390 17.92 21.21 13.58
CA MET A 390 18.38 20.37 12.45
C MET A 390 19.81 20.72 11.99
N GLN A 391 20.16 22.00 11.95
CA GLN A 391 21.52 22.45 11.60
C GLN A 391 22.60 21.92 12.55
N ARG A 392 22.25 21.59 13.79
CA ARG A 392 23.19 21.00 14.76
C ARG A 392 23.45 19.51 14.50
N LEU A 393 22.61 18.86 13.69
CA LEU A 393 22.77 17.47 13.27
C LEU A 393 23.60 17.35 11.99
N VAL A 394 23.72 18.42 11.20
CA VAL A 394 24.49 18.45 9.95
C VAL A 394 25.96 18.08 10.20
N GLY A 395 26.49 17.19 9.38
CA GLY A 395 27.88 16.75 9.46
C GLY A 395 28.11 15.40 8.81
N ARG A 396 29.39 15.02 8.78
CA ARG A 396 29.85 13.71 8.33
C ARG A 396 30.07 12.80 9.52
N TYR A 397 29.47 11.61 9.48
CA TYR A 397 29.54 10.60 10.53
C TYR A 397 30.13 9.32 9.95
N GLU A 398 31.23 8.87 10.54
CA GLU A 398 32.01 7.74 10.03
C GLU A 398 31.82 6.53 10.95
N LEU A 399 31.30 5.45 10.37
CA LEU A 399 31.17 4.15 11.02
C LEU A 399 32.41 3.30 10.74
N SER A 400 32.94 3.42 9.52
CA SER A 400 34.25 2.93 9.10
C SER A 400 34.78 3.78 7.92
N PRO A 401 36.05 3.65 7.53
CA PRO A 401 36.61 4.41 6.41
C PRO A 401 35.90 4.23 5.06
N THR A 402 35.10 3.16 4.91
CA THR A 402 34.31 2.87 3.69
C THR A 402 32.80 3.02 3.90
N PHE A 403 32.37 3.44 5.09
CA PHE A 403 30.95 3.61 5.41
C PHE A 403 30.73 4.92 6.17
N VAL A 404 30.17 5.89 5.44
CA VAL A 404 29.96 7.26 5.90
C VAL A 404 28.48 7.64 5.75
N LEU A 405 27.98 8.36 6.74
CA LEU A 405 26.68 9.03 6.70
C LEU A 405 26.90 10.54 6.61
N ASP A 406 26.43 11.14 5.52
CA ASP A 406 26.49 12.58 5.27
C ASP A 406 25.11 13.18 5.51
N VAL A 407 25.00 14.04 6.54
CA VAL A 407 23.74 14.61 7.02
C VAL A 407 23.66 16.08 6.60
N HIS A 408 22.59 16.44 5.89
CA HIS A 408 22.35 17.78 5.34
C HIS A 408 20.94 18.27 5.64
N VAL A 409 20.72 19.58 5.50
CA VAL A 409 19.37 20.16 5.49
C VAL A 409 19.09 20.77 4.12
N VAL A 410 17.99 20.38 3.50
CA VAL A 410 17.50 20.91 2.22
C VAL A 410 16.04 21.29 2.39
N GLU A 411 15.67 22.54 2.12
CA GLU A 411 14.28 23.03 2.20
C GLU A 411 13.55 22.61 3.49
N ASP A 412 14.19 22.85 4.64
CA ASP A 412 13.70 22.50 5.99
C ASP A 412 13.51 20.99 6.25
N ARG A 413 14.20 20.13 5.49
CA ARG A 413 14.19 18.68 5.68
C ARG A 413 15.59 18.16 5.98
N LEU A 414 15.70 17.24 6.93
CA LEU A 414 16.94 16.53 7.21
C LEU A 414 17.11 15.39 6.19
N MET A 415 18.22 15.44 5.46
CA MET A 415 18.60 14.50 4.41
C MET A 415 19.83 13.75 4.84
N VAL A 416 19.86 12.43 4.63
CA VAL A 416 20.99 11.58 4.99
C VAL A 416 21.42 10.75 3.79
N GLY A 417 22.63 11.01 3.31
CA GLY A 417 23.33 10.20 2.32
C GLY A 417 24.15 9.12 3.02
N ILE A 418 24.13 7.91 2.47
CA ILE A 418 24.96 6.80 2.91
C ILE A 418 25.85 6.40 1.74
N THR A 419 27.11 6.03 1.99
CA THR A 419 28.04 5.61 0.93
C THR A 419 27.41 4.54 0.03
N ASN A 420 27.44 4.78 -1.29
CA ASN A 420 26.82 3.92 -2.33
C ASN A 420 25.29 3.76 -2.23
N GLN A 421 24.60 4.68 -1.56
CA GLN A 421 23.13 4.72 -1.50
C GLN A 421 22.60 6.10 -1.87
N PRO A 422 21.36 6.20 -2.39
CA PRO A 422 20.69 7.48 -2.57
C PRO A 422 20.59 8.26 -1.26
N THR A 423 20.63 9.58 -1.35
CA THR A 423 20.34 10.45 -0.21
C THR A 423 18.84 10.45 0.05
N LEU A 424 18.45 10.15 1.28
CA LEU A 424 17.04 9.99 1.66
C LEU A 424 16.64 11.00 2.73
N GLN A 425 15.39 11.44 2.69
CA GLN A 425 14.82 12.23 3.78
C GLN A 425 14.61 11.34 5.01
N VAL A 426 14.99 11.85 6.18
CA VAL A 426 14.67 11.27 7.49
C VAL A 426 13.69 12.16 8.25
N TYR A 427 12.95 11.54 9.17
CA TYR A 427 11.83 12.17 9.86
C TYR A 427 12.02 12.07 11.37
N ALA A 428 11.71 13.13 12.11
CA ALA A 428 12.01 13.20 13.54
C ALA A 428 10.96 12.44 14.37
N LYS A 429 11.40 11.49 15.19
CA LYS A 429 10.62 10.96 16.34
C LYS A 429 10.77 11.86 17.56
N ARG A 430 11.96 12.45 17.72
CA ARG A 430 12.38 13.39 18.77
C ARG A 430 13.41 14.34 18.18
N LYS A 431 13.85 15.34 18.96
CA LYS A 431 14.89 16.30 18.54
C LYS A 431 16.20 15.62 18.11
N ASP A 432 16.51 14.49 18.73
CA ASP A 432 17.74 13.72 18.56
C ASP A 432 17.54 12.39 17.83
N ARG A 433 16.29 11.96 17.61
CA ARG A 433 16.01 10.63 17.04
C ARG A 433 15.16 10.72 15.80
N TRP A 434 15.65 10.12 14.73
CA TRP A 434 15.12 10.24 13.38
C TRP A 434 14.95 8.85 12.76
N PHE A 435 14.10 8.73 11.74
CA PHE A 435 13.84 7.46 11.06
C PHE A 435 13.63 7.63 9.58
N TYR A 436 13.93 6.56 8.85
CA TYR A 436 13.63 6.47 7.43
C TYR A 436 12.18 6.00 7.25
N LYS A 437 11.47 6.59 6.28
CA LYS A 437 10.11 6.14 5.92
C LYS A 437 10.10 5.00 4.90
N VAL A 438 11.27 4.70 4.33
CA VAL A 438 11.48 3.82 3.17
C VAL A 438 12.29 2.56 3.49
N VAL A 439 12.99 2.55 4.62
CA VAL A 439 13.72 1.40 5.17
C VAL A 439 13.47 1.34 6.68
N GLU A 440 13.49 0.14 7.26
CA GLU A 440 13.36 -0.05 8.72
C GLU A 440 14.69 0.28 9.41
N ALA A 441 15.00 1.57 9.44
CA ALA A 441 16.19 2.10 10.08
C ALA A 441 15.90 3.40 10.82
N GLU A 442 16.67 3.63 11.87
CA GLU A 442 16.64 4.84 12.69
C GLU A 442 18.04 5.41 12.90
N LEU A 443 18.08 6.69 13.22
CA LEU A 443 19.27 7.43 13.57
C LEU A 443 19.05 8.04 14.96
N ASP A 444 19.90 7.70 15.92
CA ASP A 444 19.88 8.29 17.26
C ASP A 444 21.15 9.15 17.43
N PHE A 445 21.00 10.47 17.43
CA PHE A 445 22.11 11.42 17.50
C PHE A 445 22.49 11.71 18.96
N ASP A 446 23.78 11.69 19.28
CA ASP A 446 24.28 12.25 20.54
C ASP A 446 24.30 13.78 20.44
N LEU A 447 23.13 14.40 20.64
CA LEU A 447 22.92 15.84 20.57
C LEU A 447 23.02 16.48 21.97
N PRO A 448 24.10 17.18 22.31
CA PRO A 448 24.23 17.86 23.61
C PRO A 448 23.24 19.02 23.75
N ALA A 449 23.09 19.60 24.95
CA ALA A 449 22.22 20.77 25.14
C ALA A 449 22.63 21.98 24.29
N VAL A 450 23.94 22.18 24.11
CA VAL A 450 24.55 23.26 23.31
C VAL A 450 25.63 22.66 22.40
N GLY A 451 25.68 23.11 21.14
CA GLY A 451 26.67 22.65 20.15
C GLY A 451 26.16 21.55 19.21
N PRO A 452 27.00 21.09 18.25
CA PRO A 452 26.62 20.07 17.28
C PRO A 452 26.53 18.68 17.93
N ALA A 453 25.81 17.76 17.27
CA ALA A 453 25.84 16.35 17.65
C ALA A 453 27.28 15.80 17.58
N LYS A 454 27.63 14.85 18.46
CA LYS A 454 28.98 14.27 18.56
C LYS A 454 29.13 12.96 17.79
N SER A 455 28.05 12.22 17.69
CA SER A 455 27.96 10.93 17.00
C SER A 455 26.50 10.67 16.62
N LEU A 456 26.29 9.61 15.84
CA LEU A 456 24.98 9.03 15.63
C LEU A 456 25.06 7.51 15.73
N GLU A 457 23.99 6.87 16.23
CA GLU A 457 23.78 5.44 16.12
C GLU A 457 22.85 5.15 14.93
N LEU A 458 23.33 4.36 13.97
CA LEU A 458 22.46 3.72 12.97
C LEU A 458 21.85 2.47 13.60
N ILE A 459 20.52 2.43 13.67
CA ILE A 459 19.75 1.29 14.17
C ILE A 459 19.03 0.67 12.99
N GLN A 460 19.40 -0.55 12.59
CA GLN A 460 18.78 -1.24 11.46
C GLN A 460 18.68 -2.74 11.76
N ASN A 461 17.52 -3.35 11.52
CA ASN A 461 17.27 -4.77 11.78
C ASN A 461 17.64 -5.20 13.22
N GLY A 462 17.41 -4.32 14.21
CA GLY A 462 17.76 -4.54 15.61
C GLY A 462 19.25 -4.39 15.97
N ILE A 463 20.13 -4.14 14.98
CA ILE A 463 21.56 -3.91 15.18
C ILE A 463 21.80 -2.41 15.36
N ARG A 464 22.64 -2.04 16.33
CA ARG A 464 23.08 -0.66 16.56
C ARG A 464 24.54 -0.49 16.20
N GLN A 465 24.86 0.54 15.43
CA GLN A 465 26.21 0.85 15.02
C GLN A 465 26.50 2.33 15.20
N THR A 466 27.53 2.66 15.97
CA THR A 466 27.90 4.04 16.28
C THR A 466 28.83 4.60 15.20
N ALA A 467 28.48 5.75 14.64
CA ALA A 467 29.28 6.54 13.72
C ALA A 467 29.72 7.85 14.39
N MET A 468 31.04 8.08 14.43
CA MET A 468 31.61 9.28 15.07
C MET A 468 31.56 10.45 14.10
N ARG A 469 31.24 11.66 14.59
CA ARG A 469 31.28 12.86 13.74
C ARG A 469 32.74 13.24 13.46
N THR A 470 33.15 13.19 12.21
CA THR A 470 34.57 13.38 11.83
C THR A 470 34.86 14.74 11.19
N GLN A 471 33.86 15.46 10.69
CA GLN A 471 34.04 16.80 10.12
C GLN A 471 32.97 17.80 10.61
N PRO A 472 33.34 19.04 10.98
CA PRO A 472 32.39 20.15 11.03
C PRO A 472 31.99 20.57 9.61
N ALA A 473 30.78 21.09 9.45
CA ALA A 473 30.18 21.42 8.14
C ALA A 473 31.11 22.31 7.31
N LEU A 474 31.60 21.77 6.19
CA LEU A 474 32.16 22.56 5.09
C LEU A 474 31.04 22.75 4.08
N PHE A 475 30.71 24.00 3.77
CA PHE A 475 29.95 24.38 2.58
C PHE A 475 30.90 25.05 1.60
N THR A 476 30.84 24.63 0.34
CA THR A 476 30.91 25.54 -0.80
C THR A 476 29.72 25.28 -1.71
N LYS A 477 29.19 26.36 -2.29
CA LYS A 477 27.97 26.41 -3.11
C LYS A 477 28.06 25.64 -4.44
N ASP A 478 29.21 25.03 -4.73
CA ASP A 478 29.55 24.47 -6.04
C ASP A 478 29.34 22.94 -6.13
N GLU A 479 29.08 22.25 -5.01
CA GLU A 479 28.86 20.78 -5.01
C GLU A 479 27.39 20.38 -5.21
N ILE A 480 26.47 21.35 -5.33
CA ILE A 480 25.08 21.13 -5.79
C ILE A 480 25.03 21.24 -7.33
N GLY A 481 26.05 20.70 -7.99
CA GLY A 481 26.14 20.58 -9.44
C GLY A 481 26.15 19.11 -9.84
N SER A 482 25.12 18.68 -10.59
CA SER A 482 24.96 17.37 -11.26
C SER A 482 24.32 16.20 -10.49
N ALA A 483 23.37 16.47 -9.60
CA ALA A 483 22.39 15.45 -9.19
C ALA A 483 20.95 16.00 -9.20
N PHE A 484 20.61 16.72 -10.28
CA PHE A 484 19.22 16.98 -10.66
C PHE A 484 18.82 16.01 -11.77
#